data_AF-A0A1E4ZSP1-F1
#
_entry.id   AF-A0A1E4ZSP1-F1
#
_cell.length_a   1.000
_cell.length_b   1.000
_cell.length_c   1.000
_cell.angle_alpha   90.00
_cell.angle_beta   90.00
_cell.angle_gamma   90.00
#
_symmetry.space_group_name_H-M   'P 1'
#
loop_
_entity.id
_entity.type
_entity.pdbx_description
1 polymer ?
#
loop_
_entity_poly.entity_id
_entity_poly.type
_entity_poly.pdbx_seq_one_letter_code
_entity_poly.pdbx_strand_id
1 'polypeptide(L)'
;MKQFMLMHFGFEQPTAEIMDAWKTWFGSIADRQVGQNGFSSGREITSSGTEDLPWGPDCITGYNIIEAESMDEAEEIAKACPFIKSIRVYEIRSMG
;
A
#
# COMPACT_ATOMS: atom_id res chain seq x y z
N MET A 1 -16.48 -3.29 -11.22
CA MET A 1 -15.18 -3.27 -10.52
C MET A 1 -14.32 -2.11 -11.00
N LYS A 2 -13.99 -1.22 -10.06
CA LYS A 2 -13.02 -0.14 -10.22
C LYS A 2 -11.69 -0.59 -9.62
N GLN A 3 -10.59 0.01 -10.05
CA GLN A 3 -9.27 -0.28 -9.48
C GLN A 3 -8.90 0.76 -8.44
N PHE A 4 -8.36 0.32 -7.31
CA PHE A 4 -7.89 1.18 -6.23
C PHE A 4 -6.45 0.86 -5.88
N MET A 5 -5.66 1.91 -5.65
CA MET A 5 -4.30 1.85 -5.13
C MET A 5 -4.34 1.94 -3.61
N LEU A 6 -3.79 0.93 -2.94
CA LEU A 6 -3.46 0.94 -1.52
C LEU A 6 -1.96 1.17 -1.38
N MET A 7 -1.57 2.38 -0.98
CA MET A 7 -0.18 2.76 -0.79
C MET A 7 0.20 2.64 0.68
N HIS A 8 1.21 1.83 1.00
CA HIS A 8 1.60 1.51 2.37
C HIS A 8 2.68 2.45 2.89
N PHE A 9 2.47 3.01 4.08
CA PHE A 9 3.40 3.93 4.74
C PHE A 9 3.84 3.41 6.08
N GLY A 10 5.11 3.68 6.38
CA GLY A 10 5.77 3.36 7.62
C GLY A 10 6.46 2.01 7.57
N PHE A 11 7.68 2.01 8.09
CA PHE A 11 8.45 0.81 8.29
C PHE A 11 8.88 0.68 9.74
N GLU A 12 8.61 -0.51 10.26
CA GLU A 12 9.31 -1.10 11.38
C GLU A 12 9.75 -2.50 10.96
N GLN A 13 10.80 -3.03 11.60
CA GLN A 13 11.21 -4.39 11.32
C GLN A 13 10.06 -5.34 11.72
N PRO A 14 9.46 -6.08 10.78
CA PRO A 14 8.27 -6.85 11.07
C PRO A 14 8.62 -8.05 11.96
N THR A 15 7.81 -8.27 12.98
CA THR A 15 7.84 -9.49 13.79
C THR A 15 7.22 -10.66 13.01
N ALA A 16 7.43 -11.90 13.48
CA ALA A 16 6.78 -13.06 12.88
C ALA A 16 5.25 -12.95 12.89
N GLU A 17 4.68 -12.37 13.95
CA GLU A 17 3.25 -12.13 14.08
C GLU A 17 2.71 -11.15 13.03
N ILE A 18 3.42 -10.03 12.80
CA ILE A 18 3.05 -9.07 11.75
C ILE A 18 3.13 -9.73 10.37
N MET A 19 4.19 -10.51 10.12
CA MET A 19 4.35 -11.24 8.85
C MET A 19 3.21 -12.23 8.59
N ASP A 20 2.74 -12.94 9.62
CA ASP A 20 1.64 -13.90 9.47
C ASP A 20 0.28 -13.22 9.34
N ALA A 21 0.06 -12.10 10.03
CA ALA A 21 -1.11 -11.27 9.85
C ALA A 21 -1.18 -10.70 8.42
N TRP A 22 -0.04 -10.24 7.86
CA TRP A 22 0.03 -9.81 6.45
C TRP A 22 -0.27 -10.95 5.49
N LYS A 23 0.31 -12.13 5.67
CA LYS A 23 0.01 -13.30 4.80
C LYS A 23 -1.49 -13.62 4.81
N THR A 24 -2.11 -13.55 5.98
CA THR A 24 -3.55 -13.79 6.12
C THR A 24 -4.36 -12.74 5.35
N TRP A 25 -4.00 -11.46 5.49
CA TRP A 25 -4.64 -10.39 4.74
C TRP A 25 -4.45 -10.52 3.23
N PHE A 26 -3.23 -10.80 2.75
CA PHE A 26 -2.97 -11.05 1.33
C PHE A 26 -3.80 -12.21 0.78
N GLY A 27 -3.97 -13.28 1.56
CA GLY A 27 -4.85 -14.39 1.20
C GLY A 27 -6.32 -13.97 1.09
N SER A 28 -6.78 -13.08 1.97
CA SER A 28 -8.18 -12.60 1.98
C SER A 28 -8.56 -11.70 0.80
N ILE A 29 -7.57 -11.10 0.12
CA ILE A 29 -7.79 -10.19 -1.01
C ILE A 29 -7.31 -10.76 -2.35
N ALA A 30 -6.83 -12.01 -2.38
CA ALA A 30 -6.13 -12.58 -3.51
C ALA A 30 -6.96 -12.62 -4.81
N ASP A 31 -8.27 -12.82 -4.70
CA ASP A 31 -9.23 -12.84 -5.79
C ASP A 31 -9.54 -11.44 -6.37
N ARG A 32 -9.21 -10.39 -5.61
CA ARG A 32 -9.42 -8.98 -5.99
C ARG A 32 -8.12 -8.27 -6.32
N GLN A 33 -6.97 -8.92 -6.14
CA GLN A 33 -5.65 -8.34 -6.32
C GLN A 33 -5.29 -8.25 -7.82
N VAL A 34 -5.04 -7.04 -8.31
CA VAL A 34 -4.59 -6.79 -9.69
C VAL A 34 -3.07 -6.77 -9.80
N GLY A 35 -2.38 -6.19 -8.81
CA GLY A 35 -0.93 -6.13 -8.81
C GLY A 35 -0.35 -5.56 -7.53
N GLN A 36 0.81 -6.04 -7.09
CA GLN A 36 1.46 -5.58 -5.86
C GLN A 36 2.97 -5.53 -6.03
N ASN A 37 3.64 -4.67 -5.26
CA ASN A 37 5.08 -4.75 -5.10
C ASN A 37 5.56 -4.04 -3.83
N GLY A 38 6.73 -4.45 -3.36
CA GLY A 38 7.49 -3.74 -2.34
C GLY A 38 8.46 -2.74 -2.96
N PHE A 39 8.78 -1.69 -2.22
CA PHE A 39 9.83 -0.75 -2.58
C PHE A 39 11.07 -0.95 -1.72
N SER A 40 12.20 -0.50 -2.24
CA SER A 40 13.47 -0.40 -1.52
C SER A 40 13.70 1.06 -1.07
N SER A 41 14.90 1.60 -1.23
CA SER A 41 15.14 3.05 -1.10
C SER A 41 14.56 3.84 -2.27
N GLY A 42 14.26 5.13 -2.05
CA GLY A 42 13.77 6.06 -3.08
C GLY A 42 14.42 7.44 -3.01
N ARG A 43 14.00 8.34 -3.90
CA ARG A 43 14.34 9.77 -3.87
C ARG A 43 13.11 10.60 -4.21
N GLU A 44 12.98 11.76 -3.59
CA GLU A 44 12.00 12.77 -3.95
C GLU A 44 12.67 13.83 -4.82
N ILE A 45 12.03 14.18 -5.94
CA ILE A 45 12.47 15.23 -6.85
C ILE A 45 11.49 16.39 -6.73
N THR A 46 12.00 17.56 -6.36
CA THR A 46 11.23 18.80 -6.23
C THR A 46 11.83 19.89 -7.12
N SER A 47 11.16 21.04 -7.22
CA SER A 47 11.71 22.20 -7.94
C SER A 47 12.96 22.77 -7.26
N SER A 48 13.18 22.49 -5.98
CA SER A 48 14.32 22.99 -5.20
C SER A 48 15.49 22.00 -5.12
N GLY A 49 15.31 20.75 -5.55
CA GLY A 49 16.39 19.76 -5.55
C GLY A 49 15.91 18.32 -5.50
N THR A 50 16.80 17.43 -5.07
CA THR A 50 16.52 16.00 -4.89
C THR A 50 16.95 15.60 -3.49
N GLU A 51 16.08 14.87 -2.79
CA GLU A 51 16.32 14.37 -1.44
C GLU A 51 16.20 12.84 -1.43
N ASP A 52 17.04 12.18 -0.64
CA ASP A 52 16.92 10.74 -0.43
C ASP A 52 15.71 10.44 0.47
N LEU A 53 15.01 9.35 0.18
CA LEU A 53 13.91 8.85 1.00
C LEU A 53 14.41 7.66 1.84
N PRO A 54 14.89 7.90 3.07
CA PRO A 54 15.37 6.84 3.93
C PRO A 54 14.21 5.94 4.41
N TRP A 55 14.57 4.71 4.75
CA TRP A 55 13.64 3.80 5.44
C TRP A 55 13.36 4.32 6.84
N GLY A 56 12.08 4.50 7.16
CA GLY A 56 11.65 5.04 8.45
C GLY A 56 10.14 5.14 8.58
N PRO A 57 9.65 5.82 9.63
CA PRO A 57 8.23 5.91 9.94
C PRO A 57 7.39 6.55 8.83
N ASP A 58 7.99 7.35 7.95
CA ASP A 58 7.29 8.07 6.87
C ASP A 58 7.58 7.52 5.47
N CYS A 59 8.32 6.41 5.36
CA CYS A 59 8.66 5.85 4.06
C CYS A 59 7.48 5.11 3.42
N ILE A 60 7.43 5.15 2.08
CA ILE A 60 6.52 4.33 1.29
C ILE A 60 7.18 2.96 1.09
N THR A 61 6.54 1.91 1.59
CA THR A 61 7.13 0.56 1.62
C THR A 61 6.66 -0.33 0.48
N GLY A 62 5.56 0.03 -0.17
CA GLY A 62 5.02 -0.73 -1.29
C GLY A 62 3.57 -0.36 -1.58
N TYR A 63 2.95 -1.17 -2.43
CA TYR A 63 1.57 -0.97 -2.84
C TYR A 63 0.83 -2.26 -3.19
N ASN A 64 -0.49 -2.16 -3.14
CA ASN A 64 -1.44 -3.10 -3.76
C ASN A 64 -2.37 -2.32 -4.70
N ILE A 65 -2.67 -2.88 -5.86
CA ILE A 65 -3.80 -2.49 -6.70
C ILE A 65 -4.87 -3.57 -6.55
N ILE A 66 -6.07 -3.18 -6.12
CA ILE A 66 -7.20 -4.07 -5.91
C ILE A 66 -8.40 -3.65 -6.74
N GLU A 67 -9.31 -4.60 -6.98
CA GLU A 67 -10.63 -4.33 -7.53
C GLU A 67 -11.68 -4.22 -6.43
N ALA A 68 -12.45 -3.13 -6.43
CA ALA A 68 -13.58 -2.90 -5.54
C ALA A 68 -14.74 -2.20 -6.26
N GLU A 69 -15.95 -2.29 -5.71
CA GLU A 69 -17.15 -1.65 -6.25
C GLU A 69 -17.19 -0.15 -5.93
N SER A 70 -16.60 0.27 -4.81
CA SER A 70 -16.60 1.67 -4.35
C SER A 70 -15.36 2.03 -3.52
N MET A 71 -15.18 3.33 -3.27
CA MET A 71 -14.16 3.82 -2.33
C MET A 71 -14.38 3.25 -0.92
N ASP A 72 -15.64 3.20 -0.46
CA ASP A 72 -15.97 2.68 0.87
C ASP A 72 -15.54 1.21 1.01
N GLU A 73 -15.76 0.40 -0.02
CA GLU A 73 -15.32 -1.00 0.02
C GLU A 73 -13.78 -1.12 -0.02
N ALA A 74 -13.11 -0.31 -0.83
CA ALA A 74 -11.65 -0.27 -0.86
C ALA A 74 -11.06 0.18 0.49
N GLU A 75 -11.72 1.13 1.17
CA GLU A 75 -11.36 1.57 2.52
C GLU A 75 -11.50 0.45 3.55
N GLU A 76 -12.60 -0.30 3.52
CA GLU A 76 -12.80 -1.43 4.44
C GLU A 76 -11.75 -2.54 4.21
N ILE A 77 -11.41 -2.83 2.96
CA ILE A 77 -10.31 -3.75 2.62
C ILE A 77 -8.97 -3.24 3.18
N ALA A 78 -8.70 -1.94 3.05
CA ALA A 78 -7.48 -1.33 3.56
C ALA A 78 -7.40 -1.37 5.09
N LYS A 79 -8.50 -1.10 5.81
CA LYS A 79 -8.58 -1.17 7.27
C LYS A 79 -8.30 -2.56 7.83
N ALA A 80 -8.60 -3.61 7.07
CA ALA A 80 -8.31 -4.98 7.46
C ALA A 80 -6.82 -5.34 7.34
N CYS A 81 -6.00 -4.53 6.66
CA CYS A 81 -4.56 -4.74 6.57
C CYS A 81 -3.89 -4.43 7.91
N PRO A 82 -2.99 -5.28 8.43
CA PRO A 82 -2.18 -4.96 9.59
C PRO A 82 -1.03 -4.01 9.20
N PHE A 83 -1.38 -2.79 8.78
CA PHE A 83 -0.41 -1.77 8.35
C PHE A 83 0.39 -1.20 9.53
N ILE A 84 1.60 -0.72 9.25
CA ILE A 84 2.49 -0.18 10.29
C ILE A 84 2.06 1.23 10.73
N LYS A 85 2.04 2.20 9.80
CA LYS A 85 1.64 3.58 10.13
C LYS A 85 0.31 3.96 9.48
N SER A 86 0.20 3.79 8.17
CA SER A 86 -1.04 4.10 7.45
C SER A 86 -1.07 3.48 6.06
N ILE A 87 -2.27 3.43 5.49
CA ILE A 87 -2.51 3.17 4.07
C ILE A 87 -3.19 4.40 3.48
N ARG A 88 -2.75 4.83 2.30
CA ARG A 88 -3.50 5.80 1.49
C ARG A 88 -4.23 5.08 0.38
N VAL A 89 -5.53 5.36 0.25
CA VAL A 89 -6.42 4.75 -0.74
C VAL A 89 -6.70 5.75 -1.85
N TYR A 90 -6.53 5.35 -3.10
CA TYR A 90 -6.85 6.17 -4.28
C TYR A 90 -7.62 5.36 -5.31
N GLU A 91 -8.67 5.92 -5.89
CA GLU A 91 -9.30 5.36 -7.10
C GLU A 91 -8.38 5.62 -8.31
N ILE A 92 -8.03 4.57 -9.04
CA ILE A 92 -7.21 4.67 -10.26
C ILE A 92 -8.11 5.13 -11.40
N ARG A 93 -7.73 6.22 -12.06
CA ARG A 93 -8.45 6.72 -13.24
C ARG A 93 -8.23 5.76 -14.41
N SER A 94 -9.30 5.38 -15.08
CA SER A 94 -9.19 4.76 -16.40
C SER A 94 -8.53 5.77 -17.35
N MET A 95 -7.38 5.41 -17.91
CA MET A 95 -6.88 6.12 -19.09
C MET A 95 -7.66 5.59 -20.28
N GLY A 96 -8.59 6.41 -20.79
CA GLY A 96 -9.37 6.11 -21.99
C GLY A 96 -8.52 6.09 -23.26
#